data_AF-A0A1A8LFE4-F1
#
_entry.id   AF-A0A1A8LFE4-F1
#
_cell.length_a   1.000
_cell.length_b   1.000
_cell.length_c   1.000
_cell.angle_alpha   90.00
_cell.angle_beta   90.00
_cell.angle_gamma   90.00
#
_symmetry.space_group_name_H-M   'P 1'
#
loop_
_entity.id
_entity.type
_entity.pdbx_description
1 polymer ?
#
loop_
_entity_poly.entity_id
_entity_poly.type
_entity_poly.pdbx_seq_one_letter_code
_entity_poly.pdbx_strand_id
1 'polypeptide(L)'
;MVSPIESAEDLAKQTDIAYGTLDSGSTKEFFRRSKIAVYEKMWGYMKSAEPTVFTKTTAEGVARVRKSKGKYAFLLESTMNEYTEQRKPCDTMKVGGNLDSKGYGVATPK
;
A
#
# COMPACT_ATOMS: atom_id res chain seq x y z
N MET A 1 13.95 -4.74 -15.05
CA MET A 1 14.24 -4.32 -13.66
C MET A 1 13.61 -5.39 -12.78
N VAL A 2 14.41 -6.17 -12.04
CA VAL A 2 13.87 -7.23 -11.16
C VAL A 2 13.51 -6.56 -9.85
N SER A 3 12.22 -6.56 -9.51
CA SER A 3 11.76 -6.03 -8.24
C SER A 3 12.07 -7.07 -7.14
N PRO A 4 12.62 -6.67 -5.98
CA PRO A 4 12.87 -7.59 -4.87
C PRO A 4 11.59 -8.12 -4.21
N ILE A 5 10.43 -7.55 -4.57
CA ILE A 5 9.10 -7.96 -4.16
C ILE A 5 8.28 -8.25 -5.41
N GLU A 6 7.48 -9.31 -5.40
CA GLU A 6 6.57 -9.66 -6.51
C GLU A 6 5.11 -9.71 -6.04
N SER A 7 4.89 -9.91 -4.75
CA SER A 7 3.57 -10.08 -4.16
C SER A 7 3.44 -9.45 -2.76
N ALA A 8 2.20 -9.30 -2.29
CA ALA A 8 1.94 -8.93 -0.90
C ALA A 8 2.43 -9.98 0.11
N GLU A 9 2.50 -11.26 -0.31
CA GLU A 9 3.05 -12.31 0.55
C GLU A 9 4.53 -12.10 0.82
N ASP A 10 5.29 -11.63 -0.18
CA ASP A 10 6.72 -11.36 0.00
C ASP A 10 6.91 -10.26 1.04
N LEU A 11 6.11 -9.19 0.98
CA LEU A 11 6.09 -8.14 2.00
C LEU A 11 5.79 -8.70 3.39
N ALA A 12 4.84 -9.64 3.50
CA ALA A 12 4.47 -10.28 4.78
C ALA A 12 5.52 -11.28 5.31
N LYS A 13 6.41 -11.80 4.46
CA LYS A 13 7.45 -12.78 4.82
C LYS A 13 8.73 -12.12 5.35
N GLN A 14 8.92 -10.82 5.12
CA GLN A 14 10.15 -10.08 5.45
C GLN A 14 9.86 -8.82 6.29
N THR A 15 10.92 -8.18 6.80
CA THR A 15 10.85 -6.94 7.60
C THR A 15 11.82 -5.85 7.15
N ASP A 16 12.62 -6.08 6.10
CA ASP A 16 13.62 -5.14 5.57
C ASP A 16 13.00 -3.95 4.82
N ILE A 17 11.86 -4.18 4.18
CA ILE A 17 11.05 -3.20 3.45
C ILE A 17 9.81 -2.96 4.29
N ALA A 18 9.73 -1.78 4.89
CA ALA A 18 8.53 -1.37 5.60
C ALA A 18 7.38 -1.17 4.61
N TYR A 19 6.14 -1.37 5.04
CA TYR A 19 4.98 -1.10 4.21
C TYR A 19 3.82 -0.53 5.03
N GLY A 20 3.01 0.29 4.38
CA GLY A 20 1.89 0.95 5.02
C GLY A 20 0.83 1.45 4.05
N THR A 21 -0.28 1.90 4.60
CA THR A 21 -1.42 2.48 3.88
C THR A 21 -1.64 3.93 4.28
N LEU A 22 -2.60 4.58 3.65
CA LEU A 22 -3.19 5.81 4.20
C LEU A 22 -3.75 5.55 5.61
N ASP A 23 -3.59 6.50 6.53
CA ASP A 23 -4.03 6.40 7.94
C ASP A 23 -5.56 6.44 8.08
N SER A 24 -6.25 6.88 7.02
CA SER A 24 -7.69 6.85 6.88
C SER A 24 -8.07 6.15 5.57
N GLY A 25 -9.33 5.72 5.45
CA GLY A 25 -9.87 5.18 4.21
C GLY A 25 -10.02 3.67 4.13
N SER A 26 -10.54 3.22 2.99
CA SER A 26 -11.01 1.84 2.78
C SER A 26 -9.87 0.81 2.78
N THR A 27 -8.65 1.20 2.39
CA THR A 27 -7.49 0.30 2.34
C THR A 27 -7.01 -0.08 3.74
N LYS A 28 -6.92 0.87 4.67
CA LYS A 28 -6.59 0.58 6.08
C LYS A 28 -7.65 -0.33 6.70
N GLU A 29 -8.92 -0.02 6.44
CA GLU A 29 -10.05 -0.79 6.96
C GLU A 29 -10.09 -2.22 6.40
N PHE A 30 -9.71 -2.41 5.12
CA PHE A 30 -9.57 -3.72 4.51
C PHE A 30 -8.61 -4.60 5.29
N PHE A 31 -7.39 -4.13 5.56
CA PHE A 31 -6.42 -4.90 6.35
C PHE A 31 -6.88 -5.14 7.79
N ARG A 32 -7.53 -4.14 8.41
CA ARG A 32 -8.07 -4.27 9.77
C ARG A 32 -9.15 -5.35 9.91
N ARG A 33 -9.99 -5.52 8.89
CA ARG A 33 -11.13 -6.47 8.91
C ARG A 33 -10.85 -7.79 8.21
N SER A 34 -9.77 -7.89 7.45
CA SER A 34 -9.45 -9.07 6.66
C SER A 34 -9.35 -10.32 7.55
N LYS A 35 -9.76 -11.46 7.00
CA LYS A 35 -9.68 -12.80 7.62
C LYS A 35 -8.70 -13.72 6.90
N ILE A 36 -8.01 -13.19 5.89
CA ILE A 36 -7.01 -13.94 5.15
C ILE A 36 -5.71 -13.83 5.94
N ALA A 37 -5.11 -14.96 6.29
CA ALA A 37 -3.97 -15.04 7.19
C ALA A 37 -2.80 -14.12 6.82
N VAL A 38 -2.49 -14.00 5.51
CA VAL A 38 -1.43 -13.08 5.04
C VAL A 38 -1.75 -11.62 5.36
N TYR A 39 -3.00 -11.18 5.17
CA TYR A 39 -3.41 -9.81 5.40
C TYR A 39 -3.58 -9.49 6.89
N GLU A 40 -4.00 -10.47 7.70
CA GLU A 40 -4.00 -10.35 9.16
C GLU A 40 -2.57 -10.16 9.70
N LYS A 41 -1.59 -10.91 9.17
CA LYS A 41 -0.17 -10.73 9.52
C LYS A 41 0.34 -9.34 9.13
N MET A 42 0.02 -8.88 7.92
CA MET A 42 0.37 -7.53 7.46
C MET A 42 -0.26 -6.45 8.35
N TRP A 43 -1.52 -6.61 8.74
CA TRP A 43 -2.18 -5.70 9.67
C TRP A 43 -1.52 -5.68 11.04
N GLY A 44 -1.17 -6.84 11.57
CA GLY A 44 -0.43 -6.98 12.84
C GLY A 44 0.85 -6.15 12.81
N TYR A 45 1.66 -6.31 11.76
CA TYR A 45 2.87 -5.51 11.54
C TYR A 45 2.56 -4.00 11.45
N MET A 46 1.60 -3.60 10.60
CA MET A 46 1.28 -2.18 10.41
C MET A 46 0.79 -1.51 11.71
N LYS A 47 0.04 -2.24 12.53
CA LYS A 47 -0.48 -1.75 13.82
C LYS A 47 0.62 -1.58 14.87
N SER A 48 1.64 -2.45 14.89
CA SER A 48 2.73 -2.42 15.87
C SER A 48 3.98 -1.69 15.40
N ALA A 49 4.03 -1.19 14.16
CA ALA A 49 5.22 -0.57 13.60
C ALA A 49 5.51 0.80 14.21
N GLU A 50 6.72 0.96 14.77
CA GLU A 50 7.26 2.21 15.26
C GLU A 50 8.58 2.55 14.53
N PRO A 51 8.70 3.73 13.88
CA PRO A 51 7.69 4.78 13.73
C PRO A 51 6.54 4.36 12.80
N THR A 52 5.40 5.04 12.91
CA THR A 52 4.19 4.70 12.14
C THR A 52 4.46 4.53 10.65
N VAL A 53 3.95 3.44 10.09
CA VAL A 53 3.97 3.16 8.65
C VAL A 53 2.80 3.82 7.93
N PHE A 54 1.80 4.32 8.65
CA PHE A 54 0.67 5.02 8.03
C PHE A 54 1.07 6.44 7.60
N THR A 55 0.50 6.91 6.50
CA THR A 55 0.66 8.29 6.02
C THR A 55 -0.66 9.06 6.05
N LYS A 56 -0.61 10.38 6.22
CA LYS A 56 -1.84 11.19 6.32
C LYS A 56 -2.48 11.47 4.96
N THR A 57 -1.65 11.55 3.92
CA THR A 57 -2.10 11.80 2.54
C THR A 57 -1.46 10.82 1.57
N THR A 58 -2.09 10.63 0.40
CA THR A 58 -1.52 9.82 -0.68
C THR A 58 -0.21 10.42 -1.20
N ALA A 59 -0.14 11.75 -1.32
CA ALA A 59 1.07 12.45 -1.76
C ALA A 59 2.25 12.22 -0.80
N GLU A 60 1.99 12.21 0.50
CA GLU A 60 2.99 11.86 1.52
C GLU A 60 3.46 10.40 1.38
N GLY A 61 2.54 9.46 1.14
CA GLY A 61 2.85 8.05 0.88
C GLY A 61 3.77 7.86 -0.32
N VAL A 62 3.42 8.48 -1.45
CA VAL A 62 4.24 8.47 -2.67
C VAL A 62 5.61 9.11 -2.43
N ALA A 63 5.66 10.27 -1.78
CA ALA A 63 6.92 10.94 -1.46
C ALA A 63 7.81 10.11 -0.52
N ARG A 64 7.21 9.37 0.42
CA ARG A 64 7.92 8.46 1.32
C ARG A 64 8.57 7.32 0.54
N VAL A 65 7.84 6.67 -0.37
CA VAL A 65 8.39 5.62 -1.26
C VAL A 65 9.62 6.14 -2.02
N ARG A 66 9.50 7.31 -2.65
CA ARG A 66 10.59 7.94 -3.42
C ARG A 66 11.83 8.23 -2.58
N LYS A 67 11.65 8.69 -1.34
CA LYS A 67 12.75 9.02 -0.42
C LYS A 67 13.37 7.79 0.25
N SER A 68 12.63 6.70 0.36
CA SER A 68 13.06 5.49 1.08
C SER A 68 13.98 4.56 0.29
N LYS A 69 14.34 4.88 -0.96
CA LYS A 69 15.30 4.09 -1.77
C LYS A 69 14.99 2.58 -1.79
N GLY A 70 13.71 2.23 -1.94
CA GLY A 70 13.25 0.83 -1.97
C GLY A 70 13.06 0.16 -0.59
N LYS A 71 13.20 0.90 0.51
CA LYS A 71 12.95 0.39 1.89
C LYS A 71 11.55 0.68 2.42
N TYR A 72 10.67 1.24 1.59
CA TYR A 72 9.27 1.47 1.94
C TYR A 72 8.35 1.20 0.74
N ALA A 73 7.29 0.42 0.96
CA ALA A 73 6.22 0.17 0.00
C ALA A 73 4.91 0.83 0.47
N PHE A 74 4.18 1.44 -0.47
CA PHE A 74 2.91 2.10 -0.17
C PHE A 74 1.76 1.38 -0.84
N LEU A 75 0.77 0.98 -0.04
CA LEU A 75 -0.41 0.25 -0.48
C LEU A 75 -1.54 1.26 -0.74
N LEU A 76 -1.90 1.41 -2.01
CA LEU A 76 -2.93 2.34 -2.50
C LEU A 76 -3.80 1.68 -3.59
N GLU A 77 -4.90 2.35 -3.95
CA GLU A 77 -5.81 1.89 -5.00
C GLU A 77 -5.10 1.82 -6.37
N SER A 78 -5.43 0.80 -7.17
CA SER A 78 -4.73 0.51 -8.44
C SER A 78 -4.77 1.66 -9.43
N THR A 79 -5.92 2.33 -9.53
CA THR A 79 -6.14 3.52 -10.38
C THR A 79 -5.15 4.64 -10.04
N MET A 80 -4.94 4.91 -8.75
CA MET A 80 -4.02 5.93 -8.28
C MET A 80 -2.56 5.49 -8.45
N ASN A 81 -2.28 4.19 -8.33
CA ASN A 81 -0.95 3.64 -8.58
C ASN A 81 -0.55 3.82 -10.05
N GLU A 82 -1.39 3.33 -10.99
CA GLU A 82 -1.18 3.46 -12.44
C GLU A 82 -1.05 4.93 -12.86
N TYR A 83 -1.88 5.80 -12.28
CA TYR A 83 -1.77 7.24 -12.51
C TYR A 83 -0.43 7.80 -12.05
N THR A 84 0.04 7.43 -10.85
CA THR A 84 1.29 7.93 -10.28
C THR A 84 2.50 7.44 -11.05
N GLU A 85 2.49 6.18 -11.50
CA GLU A 85 3.52 5.55 -12.32
C GLU A 85 3.76 6.30 -13.64
N GLN A 86 2.70 6.80 -14.27
CA GLN A 86 2.79 7.58 -15.50
C GLN A 86 3.25 9.04 -15.29
N ARG A 87 3.40 9.48 -14.03
CA ARG A 87 3.88 10.85 -13.73
C ARG A 87 5.40 10.88 -13.65
N LYS A 88 5.97 11.98 -14.17
CA LYS A 88 7.39 12.31 -13.94
C LYS A 88 7.67 12.34 -12.42
N PRO A 89 8.84 11.83 -11.97
CA PRO A 89 9.98 11.38 -12.77
C PRO A 89 9.98 9.87 -13.12
N CYS A 90 8.82 9.19 -13.13
CA CYS A 90 8.69 7.76 -13.46
C CYS A 90 9.51 6.85 -12.51
N ASP A 91 9.49 7.20 -11.21
CA ASP A 91 10.27 6.58 -10.14
C ASP A 91 9.43 5.66 -9.23
N THR A 92 8.22 5.33 -9.66
CA THR A 92 7.30 4.41 -8.99
C THR A 92 6.87 3.32 -9.98
N MET A 93 6.60 2.13 -9.49
CA MET A 93 6.10 1.01 -10.31
C MET A 93 5.04 0.23 -9.55
N LYS A 94 3.99 -0.24 -10.25
CA LYS A 94 3.08 -1.24 -9.71
C LYS A 94 3.76 -2.61 -9.69
N VAL A 95 3.62 -3.33 -8.59
CA VAL A 95 4.13 -4.69 -8.40
C VAL A 95 2.98 -5.60 -8.04
N GLY A 96 2.92 -6.78 -8.67
CA GLY A 96 1.91 -7.80 -8.39
C GLY A 96 0.50 -7.45 -8.87
N GLY A 97 -0.42 -8.37 -8.55
CA GLY A 97 -1.85 -8.22 -8.79
C GLY A 97 -2.55 -7.31 -7.77
N ASN A 98 -3.82 -7.00 -8.03
CA ASN A 98 -4.65 -6.30 -7.05
C ASN A 98 -4.98 -7.24 -5.87
N LEU A 99 -5.10 -6.68 -4.67
CA LEU A 99 -5.35 -7.46 -3.44
C LEU A 99 -6.82 -7.82 -3.27
N ASP A 100 -7.70 -7.05 -3.89
CA ASP A 100 -9.13 -7.22 -3.93
C ASP A 100 -9.71 -6.66 -5.25
N SER A 101 -11.03 -6.79 -5.40
CA SER A 101 -11.78 -6.24 -6.54
C SER A 101 -12.76 -5.19 -6.02
N LYS A 102 -12.41 -3.91 -6.20
CA LYS A 102 -13.25 -2.75 -5.86
C LYS A 102 -13.59 -1.93 -7.10
N GLY A 103 -14.64 -1.12 -7.00
CA GLY A 103 -15.02 -0.13 -8.00
C GLY A 103 -15.56 1.13 -7.36
N TYR A 104 -15.47 2.26 -8.07
CA TYR A 104 -16.08 3.52 -7.65
C TYR A 104 -17.56 3.57 -8.05
N GLY A 105 -18.38 4.23 -7.21
CA GLY A 105 -19.79 4.45 -7.46
C GLY A 105 -20.23 5.83 -6.96
N VAL A 106 -21.32 6.34 -7.52
CA VAL A 106 -21.91 7.62 -7.12
C VAL A 106 -22.88 7.38 -5.95
N ALA A 107 -22.57 7.93 -4.78
CA ALA A 107 -23.42 7.83 -3.59
C ALA A 107 -24.43 8.99 -3.54
N THR A 108 -25.69 8.69 -3.21
CA THR A 108 -26.76 9.67 -2.96
C THR A 108 -27.29 9.51 -1.53
N PRO A 109 -27.88 10.56 -0.92
CA PRO A 109 -28.55 10.44 0.38
C PRO A 109 -29.66 9.37 0.35
N LYS A 110 -29.91 8.74 1.50
CA LYS A 110 -30.98 7.75 1.65
C LYS A 110 -32.36 8.44 1.70
#